data_AF-A0A177AWV0-F1
#
_entry.id   AF-A0A177AWV0-F1
#
_cell.length_a   1.000
_cell.length_b   1.000
_cell.length_c   1.000
_cell.angle_alpha   90.00
_cell.angle_beta   90.00
_cell.angle_gamma   90.00
#
_symmetry.space_group_name_H-M   'P 1'
#
loop_
_entity.id
_entity.type
_entity.pdbx_description
1 polymer ?
#
loop_
_entity_poly.entity_id
_entity_poly.type
_entity_poly.pdbx_seq_one_letter_code
_entity_poly.pdbx_strand_id
1 'polypeptide(L)'
;MLDSLSLQCYACINEDDNTDKCKKTVVQCKQYDNACVTRVRYGIAPYWVPNGIRQFYISKYCQSMVNCLKDENARRTRCKRDWYRDWECIECCSGDLCNYYVTIRRMNYAKNSILSRKVSKICNKKENTYRLEPEHEYSLSMNLINKIIHSGIEEFKKTHGHILEGVIKYDVIMIMLKEFVDKIKHDIKPFLASRYKMIITVTHLKNTLDFSSDTGFLWNTKFDQYTNSVITMGEHQFIMSTYFLYVE
;
A
#
# COMPACT_ATOMS: atom_id res chain seq x y z
N MET A 1 1.71 -21.78 43.77
CA MET A 1 2.79 -21.86 42.76
C MET A 1 2.54 -20.75 41.77
N LEU A 2 3.35 -19.68 41.82
CA LEU A 2 3.35 -18.66 40.77
C LEU A 2 4.19 -19.24 39.64
N ASP A 3 3.54 -19.77 38.60
CA ASP A 3 4.23 -20.08 37.35
C ASP A 3 4.94 -18.80 36.91
N SER A 4 6.27 -18.86 36.82
CA SER A 4 7.02 -17.79 36.18
C SER A 4 6.53 -17.71 34.75
N LEU A 5 5.69 -16.71 34.43
CA LEU A 5 5.18 -16.43 33.09
C LEU A 5 6.38 -16.09 32.19
N SER A 6 7.04 -17.12 31.67
CA SER A 6 8.07 -16.97 30.66
C SER A 6 7.39 -16.54 29.38
N LEU A 7 7.91 -15.48 28.78
CA LEU A 7 7.42 -14.88 27.54
C LEU A 7 7.09 -15.95 26.48
N GLN A 8 5.95 -15.80 25.81
CA GLN A 8 5.60 -16.62 24.64
C GLN A 8 5.74 -15.78 23.36
N CYS A 9 6.30 -16.37 22.31
CA CYS A 9 6.46 -15.72 21.01
C CYS A 9 6.02 -16.64 19.88
N TYR A 10 5.61 -16.06 18.76
CA TYR A 10 5.53 -16.82 17.51
C TYR A 10 6.93 -17.19 17.02
N ALA A 11 7.06 -18.35 16.39
CA ALA A 11 8.32 -18.85 15.87
C ALA A 11 8.19 -19.44 14.47
N CYS A 12 9.15 -19.09 13.61
CA CYS A 12 9.32 -19.66 12.28
C CYS A 12 10.72 -19.32 11.77
N ILE A 13 11.21 -20.04 10.76
CA ILE A 13 12.57 -19.87 10.24
C ILE A 13 12.52 -19.83 8.73
N ASN A 14 12.98 -18.71 8.14
CA ASN A 14 13.11 -18.50 6.70
C ASN A 14 11.85 -18.83 5.89
N GLU A 15 10.66 -18.55 6.43
CA GLU A 15 9.42 -18.68 5.68
C GLU A 15 9.27 -17.50 4.71
N ASP A 16 8.65 -17.73 3.57
CA ASP A 16 8.47 -16.76 2.47
C ASP A 16 7.39 -15.71 2.76
N ASP A 17 6.45 -16.01 3.66
CA ASP A 17 5.42 -15.08 4.11
C ASP A 17 5.14 -15.22 5.62
N ASN A 18 4.48 -14.23 6.22
CA ASN A 18 3.97 -14.31 7.59
C ASN A 18 2.61 -14.99 7.61
N THR A 19 2.60 -16.24 7.19
CA THR A 19 1.43 -17.11 7.20
C THR A 19 1.76 -18.39 7.94
N ASP A 20 0.74 -19.22 8.12
CA ASP A 20 0.83 -20.56 8.68
C ASP A 20 1.73 -20.66 9.94
N LYS A 21 2.90 -21.29 9.84
CA LYS A 21 3.85 -21.45 10.95
C LYS A 21 4.17 -20.13 11.66
N CYS A 22 4.40 -19.03 10.93
CA CYS A 22 4.73 -17.74 11.54
C CYS A 22 3.58 -17.11 12.35
N LYS A 23 2.35 -17.62 12.22
CA LYS A 23 1.15 -17.17 12.98
C LYS A 23 0.52 -18.25 13.86
N LYS A 24 0.94 -19.51 13.72
CA LYS A 24 0.34 -20.65 14.45
C LYS A 24 1.33 -21.30 15.41
N THR A 25 2.62 -21.30 15.10
CA THR A 25 3.65 -21.91 15.93
C THR A 25 4.04 -20.95 17.04
N VAL A 26 3.66 -21.28 18.27
CA VAL A 26 4.02 -20.55 19.49
C VAL A 26 5.09 -21.34 20.23
N VAL A 27 6.10 -20.64 20.73
CA VAL A 27 7.16 -21.21 21.57
C VAL A 27 7.24 -20.45 22.88
N GLN A 28 7.57 -21.19 23.93
CA GLN A 28 7.86 -20.64 25.24
C GLN A 28 9.34 -20.24 25.29
N CYS A 29 9.60 -18.96 25.56
CA CYS A 29 10.95 -18.43 25.62
C CYS A 29 11.70 -18.91 26.86
N LYS A 30 13.03 -18.90 26.79
CA LYS A 30 13.87 -19.21 27.94
C LYS A 30 13.73 -18.11 29.00
N GLN A 31 14.04 -18.45 30.24
CA GLN A 31 13.86 -17.54 31.39
C GLN A 31 14.58 -16.18 31.25
N TYR A 32 15.68 -16.13 30.48
CA TYR A 32 16.45 -14.91 30.22
C TYR A 32 16.04 -14.16 28.93
N ASP A 33 15.20 -14.76 28.10
CA ASP A 33 14.73 -14.14 26.86
C ASP A 33 13.47 -13.31 27.17
N ASN A 34 13.60 -11.99 27.05
CA ASN A 34 12.54 -11.03 27.35
C ASN A 34 12.11 -10.21 26.13
N ALA A 35 12.41 -10.68 24.92
CA ALA A 35 11.94 -10.10 23.68
C ALA A 35 11.54 -11.17 22.65
N CYS A 36 10.46 -10.90 21.93
CA CYS A 36 10.16 -11.56 20.67
C CYS A 36 10.83 -10.81 19.54
N VAL A 37 11.47 -11.56 18.64
CA VAL A 37 12.17 -11.03 17.48
C VAL A 37 11.40 -11.37 16.22
N THR A 38 11.30 -10.41 15.32
CA THR A 38 10.92 -10.63 13.93
C THR A 38 12.07 -10.14 13.04
N ARG A 39 12.71 -11.06 12.32
CA ARG A 39 13.70 -10.76 11.30
C ARG A 39 13.06 -10.91 9.93
N VAL A 40 13.22 -9.89 9.09
CA VAL A 40 12.76 -9.88 7.71
C VAL A 40 13.95 -9.62 6.82
N ARG A 41 14.25 -10.54 5.92
CA ARG A 41 15.24 -10.37 4.86
C ARG A 41 14.52 -10.35 3.52
N TYR A 42 14.89 -9.41 2.67
CA TYR A 42 14.47 -9.36 1.28
C TYR A 42 15.72 -9.42 0.41
N GLY A 43 15.72 -10.35 -0.54
CA GLY A 43 16.86 -10.53 -1.43
C GLY A 43 16.79 -11.85 -2.16
N ILE A 44 17.87 -12.16 -2.87
CA ILE A 44 17.98 -13.42 -3.61
C ILE A 44 18.32 -14.55 -2.62
N ALA A 45 17.98 -15.78 -3.00
CA ALA A 45 18.43 -16.96 -2.27
C ALA A 45 19.96 -16.97 -2.14
N PRO A 46 20.50 -17.47 -1.01
CA PRO A 46 21.95 -17.49 -0.77
C PRO A 46 22.69 -18.50 -1.67
N TYR A 47 21.97 -19.38 -2.38
CA TYR A 47 22.49 -20.30 -3.38
C TYR A 47 22.24 -19.78 -4.79
N TRP A 48 23.06 -20.23 -5.76
CA TRP A 48 22.87 -19.84 -7.16
C TRP A 48 21.54 -20.39 -7.68
N VAL A 49 20.73 -19.50 -8.26
CA VAL A 49 19.48 -19.83 -8.95
C VAL A 49 19.46 -19.08 -10.27
N PRO A 50 19.14 -19.75 -11.39
CA PRO A 50 18.89 -19.07 -12.66
C PRO A 50 17.77 -18.06 -12.45
N ASN A 51 17.96 -16.81 -12.91
CA ASN A 51 16.97 -15.74 -12.78
C ASN A 51 16.55 -15.45 -11.32
N GLY A 52 17.50 -15.45 -10.38
CA GLY A 52 17.24 -15.27 -8.95
C GLY A 52 16.26 -14.16 -8.62
N ILE A 53 15.02 -14.55 -8.33
CA ILE A 53 13.93 -13.65 -7.93
C ILE A 53 14.18 -13.24 -6.48
N ARG A 54 14.02 -11.94 -6.19
CA ARG A 54 14.05 -11.45 -4.81
C ARG A 54 12.75 -11.80 -4.13
N GLN A 55 12.84 -12.33 -2.92
CA GLN A 55 11.69 -12.72 -2.12
C GLN A 55 11.95 -12.42 -0.65
N PHE A 56 10.89 -12.52 0.15
CA PHE A 56 10.97 -12.37 1.58
C PHE A 56 11.45 -13.66 2.26
N TYR A 57 12.12 -13.47 3.39
CA TYR A 57 12.49 -14.52 4.33
C TYR A 57 12.24 -14.00 5.74
N ILE A 58 11.25 -14.58 6.40
CA ILE A 58 10.77 -14.17 7.70
C ILE A 58 11.19 -15.22 8.72
N SER A 59 11.82 -14.75 9.79
CA SER A 59 12.16 -15.58 10.94
C SER A 59 11.66 -14.92 12.22
N LYS A 60 11.04 -15.71 13.08
CA LYS A 60 10.53 -15.27 14.38
C LYS A 60 11.10 -16.17 15.46
N TYR A 61 11.57 -15.60 16.56
CA TYR A 61 12.20 -16.34 17.66
C TYR A 61 12.30 -15.50 18.94
N CYS A 62 12.63 -16.15 20.04
CA CYS A 62 12.93 -15.52 21.33
C CYS A 62 14.39 -15.06 21.41
N GLN A 63 14.64 -13.91 22.03
CA GLN A 63 15.98 -13.43 22.34
C GLN A 63 15.94 -12.48 23.54
N SER A 64 17.09 -12.20 24.17
CA SER A 64 17.19 -11.09 25.11
C SER A 64 17.02 -9.75 24.37
N MET A 65 16.33 -8.80 25.01
CA MET A 65 16.07 -7.46 24.48
C MET A 65 17.38 -6.74 24.14
N VAL A 66 18.42 -6.91 24.97
CA VAL A 66 19.74 -6.31 24.74
C VAL A 66 20.36 -6.80 23.43
N ASN A 67 20.31 -8.11 23.17
CA ASN A 67 20.84 -8.68 21.95
C ASN A 67 19.98 -8.31 20.74
N CYS A 68 18.65 -8.29 20.89
CA CYS A 68 17.75 -7.88 19.82
C CYS A 68 18.02 -6.44 19.36
N LEU A 69 18.14 -5.49 20.29
CA LEU A 69 18.44 -4.08 19.96
C LEU A 69 19.84 -3.90 19.37
N LYS A 70 20.82 -4.72 19.80
CA LYS A 70 22.14 -4.76 19.17
C LYS A 70 22.05 -5.22 17.72
N ASP A 71 21.28 -6.27 17.48
CA ASP A 71 21.03 -6.85 16.16
C ASP A 71 20.24 -5.91 15.24
N GLU A 72 19.26 -5.19 15.77
CA GLU A 72 18.51 -4.13 15.09
C GLU A 72 19.45 -2.98 14.67
N ASN A 73 20.25 -2.46 15.59
CA ASN A 73 21.18 -1.38 15.30
C ASN A 73 22.24 -1.77 14.25
N ALA A 74 22.76 -3.00 14.31
CA ALA A 74 23.72 -3.50 13.34
C ALA A 74 23.16 -3.55 11.91
N ARG A 75 21.84 -3.76 11.76
CA ARG A 75 21.16 -3.88 10.46
C ARG A 75 20.40 -2.63 10.05
N ARG A 76 20.38 -1.60 10.90
CA ARG A 76 19.64 -0.35 10.69
C ARG A 76 19.94 0.31 9.34
N THR A 77 21.20 0.29 8.92
CA THR A 77 21.65 0.87 7.64
C THR A 77 21.18 0.06 6.43
N ARG A 78 20.96 -1.25 6.60
CA ARG A 78 20.43 -2.17 5.58
C ARG A 78 18.91 -2.24 5.61
N CYS A 79 18.24 -1.74 6.64
CA CYS A 79 16.78 -1.73 6.75
C CYS A 79 16.13 -0.54 6.03
N LYS A 80 16.50 -0.30 4.76
CA LYS A 80 15.92 0.79 3.94
C LYS A 80 14.64 0.38 3.19
N ARG A 81 14.42 -0.92 3.05
CA ARG A 81 13.23 -1.51 2.40
C ARG A 81 13.03 -1.09 0.94
N ASP A 82 14.14 -0.86 0.24
CA ASP A 82 14.16 -0.57 -1.19
C ASP A 82 13.89 -1.86 -1.98
N TRP A 83 12.89 -1.87 -2.87
CA TRP A 83 12.49 -3.07 -3.64
C TRP A 83 13.59 -3.60 -4.59
N TYR A 84 14.51 -2.73 -5.02
CA TYR A 84 15.59 -3.07 -5.96
C TYR A 84 16.90 -3.46 -5.27
N ARG A 85 16.95 -3.42 -3.93
CA ARG A 85 18.14 -3.76 -3.14
C ARG A 85 17.83 -4.81 -2.11
N ASP A 86 18.86 -5.58 -1.77
CA ASP A 86 18.76 -6.51 -0.67
C ASP A 86 18.75 -5.74 0.65
N TRP A 87 17.80 -6.07 1.52
CA TRP A 87 17.65 -5.41 2.81
C TRP A 87 17.30 -6.43 3.90
N GLU A 88 17.63 -6.06 5.13
CA GLU A 88 17.34 -6.86 6.31
C GLU A 88 16.92 -5.95 7.46
N CYS A 89 15.82 -6.30 8.10
CA CYS A 89 15.26 -5.56 9.22
C CYS A 89 15.04 -6.50 10.41
N ILE A 90 15.24 -5.98 11.61
CA ILE A 90 14.94 -6.67 12.85
C ILE A 90 14.00 -5.80 13.67
N GLU A 91 12.94 -6.41 14.17
CA GLU A 91 11.93 -5.78 15.02
C GLU A 91 11.90 -6.51 16.36
N CYS A 92 12.09 -5.74 17.43
CA CYS A 92 12.08 -6.21 18.81
C CYS A 92 10.79 -5.77 19.49
N CYS A 93 10.09 -6.69 20.16
CA CYS A 93 8.96 -6.34 21.01
C CYS A 93 8.98 -7.15 22.32
N SER A 94 8.34 -6.62 23.36
CA SER A 94 8.19 -7.27 24.65
C SER A 94 6.71 -7.47 24.96
N GLY A 95 6.35 -8.65 25.46
CA GLY A 95 4.97 -9.04 25.75
C GLY A 95 4.57 -10.28 24.95
N ASP A 96 3.69 -11.09 25.51
CA ASP A 96 3.32 -12.36 24.89
C ASP A 96 2.74 -12.16 23.50
N LEU A 97 3.21 -12.96 22.56
CA LEU A 97 2.74 -13.04 21.18
C LEU A 97 2.78 -11.70 20.43
N CYS A 98 3.58 -10.73 20.91
CA CYS A 98 3.65 -9.38 20.34
C CYS A 98 4.18 -9.37 18.90
N ASN A 99 4.88 -10.42 18.48
CA ASN A 99 5.45 -10.56 17.15
C ASN A 99 4.50 -11.26 16.16
N TYR A 100 3.18 -11.17 16.33
CA TYR A 100 2.21 -11.73 15.38
C TYR A 100 2.32 -11.13 13.98
N TYR A 101 2.48 -9.82 13.89
CA TYR A 101 2.63 -9.10 12.63
C TYR A 101 4.11 -8.90 12.25
N VAL A 102 4.34 -8.52 11.01
CA VAL A 102 5.65 -8.10 10.52
C VAL A 102 5.45 -6.69 9.95
N THR A 103 6.15 -5.69 10.49
CA THR A 103 5.85 -4.31 10.12
C THR A 103 6.64 -3.92 8.87
N ILE A 104 6.06 -3.91 7.66
CA ILE A 104 6.70 -3.25 6.50
C ILE A 104 6.28 -1.78 6.43
N ARG A 105 6.86 -0.95 7.30
CA ARG A 105 6.72 0.52 7.28
C ARG A 105 7.34 1.15 6.01
N ARG A 106 6.56 1.96 5.27
CA ARG A 106 7.07 3.06 4.42
C ARG A 106 7.63 4.15 5.34
N MET A 107 8.90 4.54 5.17
CA MET A 107 9.46 5.71 5.85
C MET A 107 8.77 6.99 5.36
N ASN A 108 7.65 7.37 5.97
CA ASN A 108 7.30 8.78 6.05
C ASN A 108 8.30 9.41 7.01
N TYR A 109 9.19 10.23 6.47
CA TYR A 109 9.96 11.20 7.23
C TYR A 109 8.98 12.02 8.06
N ALA A 110 8.86 11.71 9.34
CA ALA A 110 8.17 12.59 10.27
C ALA A 110 9.01 13.86 10.36
N LYS A 111 8.51 14.90 9.67
CA LYS A 111 9.00 16.26 9.78
C LYS A 111 9.09 16.66 11.26
N ASN A 112 10.25 17.19 11.61
CA ASN A 112 10.58 17.97 12.80
C ASN A 112 9.39 18.39 13.67
N SER A 113 9.30 17.86 14.88
CA SER A 113 8.84 18.66 16.02
C SER A 113 9.61 18.25 17.28
N ILE A 114 10.04 19.26 18.02
CA ILE A 114 10.91 19.19 19.20
C ILE A 114 10.18 18.60 20.44
N LEU A 115 8.94 18.13 20.27
CA LEU A 115 8.06 17.68 21.35
C LEU A 115 7.99 16.16 21.54
N SER A 116 9.03 15.40 21.15
CA SER A 116 9.10 13.94 21.37
C SER A 116 10.05 13.50 22.50
N ARG A 117 10.66 14.46 23.21
CA ARG A 117 11.46 14.16 24.40
C ARG A 117 10.57 14.25 25.65
N LYS A 118 10.30 13.09 26.26
CA LYS A 118 9.55 12.83 27.51
C LYS A 118 8.09 12.40 27.31
N VAL A 119 7.85 11.21 26.75
CA VAL A 119 7.08 10.13 27.40
C VAL A 119 7.53 8.81 26.73
N SER A 120 8.64 8.27 27.21
CA SER A 120 9.09 6.91 26.88
C SER A 120 8.78 6.02 28.08
N LYS A 121 7.53 5.55 28.16
CA LYS A 121 7.09 4.40 28.95
C LYS A 121 5.59 4.22 28.70
N ILE A 122 5.18 2.96 28.54
CA ILE A 122 3.82 2.49 28.30
C ILE A 122 3.46 2.46 26.80
N CYS A 123 3.49 1.23 26.28
CA CYS A 123 3.00 0.84 24.97
C CYS A 123 1.63 1.44 24.67
N ASN A 124 1.58 2.44 23.79
CA ASN A 124 0.40 2.80 23.02
C ASN A 124 0.83 3.13 21.60
N LYS A 125 1.31 2.10 20.89
CA LYS A 125 1.56 2.16 19.45
C LYS A 125 0.37 1.55 18.74
N LYS A 126 -0.74 2.29 18.70
CA LYS A 126 -1.89 2.01 17.81
C LYS A 126 -1.67 2.56 16.39
N GLU A 127 -0.41 2.71 15.96
CA GLU A 127 -0.10 3.23 14.64
C GLU A 127 0.81 2.25 13.88
N ASN A 128 0.21 1.70 12.82
CA ASN A 128 0.84 0.98 11.70
C ASN A 128 1.16 -0.50 11.94
N THR A 129 0.16 -1.30 12.28
CA THR A 129 0.16 -2.74 11.96
C THR A 129 -0.16 -2.90 10.47
N TYR A 130 0.87 -2.94 9.63
CA TYR A 130 0.69 -3.47 8.28
C TYR A 130 0.68 -5.00 8.38
N ARG A 131 -0.43 -5.59 7.93
CA ARG A 131 -0.44 -6.96 7.40
C ARG A 131 0.68 -7.01 6.35
N LEU A 132 1.54 -8.04 6.38
CA LEU A 132 2.20 -8.45 5.15
C LEU A 132 1.07 -8.79 4.21
N GLU A 133 0.74 -7.84 3.35
CA GLU A 133 -0.17 -8.09 2.25
C GLU A 133 0.57 -9.14 1.40
N PRO A 134 0.06 -10.39 1.32
CA PRO A 134 0.64 -11.35 0.40
C PRO A 134 0.74 -10.66 -0.95
N GLU A 135 1.88 -10.80 -1.63
CA GLU A 135 2.29 -10.02 -2.81
C GLU A 135 1.28 -10.03 -3.99
N HIS A 136 0.12 -10.67 -3.86
CA HIS A 136 -0.77 -11.01 -4.95
C HIS A 136 -2.27 -10.89 -4.61
N GLU A 137 -2.68 -10.32 -3.47
CA GLU A 137 -4.10 -10.38 -3.02
C GLU A 137 -4.86 -9.05 -2.91
N TYR A 138 -4.25 -7.91 -3.26
CA TYR A 138 -5.02 -6.67 -3.46
C TYR A 138 -5.24 -6.50 -4.95
N SER A 139 -6.16 -7.30 -5.49
CA SER A 139 -6.81 -6.92 -6.75
C SER A 139 -7.45 -5.56 -6.51
N LEU A 140 -7.10 -4.61 -7.36
CA LEU A 140 -7.76 -3.30 -7.36
C LEU A 140 -9.27 -3.55 -7.46
N SER A 141 -10.03 -3.10 -6.45
CA SER A 141 -11.48 -3.34 -6.43
C SER A 141 -12.17 -2.44 -7.44
N MET A 142 -12.24 -2.88 -8.69
CA MET A 142 -12.89 -2.12 -9.77
C MET A 142 -14.35 -1.82 -9.47
N ASN A 143 -15.03 -2.68 -8.73
CA ASN A 143 -16.40 -2.41 -8.29
C ASN A 143 -16.49 -1.18 -7.39
N LEU A 144 -15.54 -1.00 -6.47
CA LEU A 144 -15.50 0.19 -5.60
C LEU A 144 -15.09 1.43 -6.40
N ILE A 145 -14.07 1.32 -7.25
CA ILE A 145 -13.59 2.42 -8.08
C ILE A 145 -14.67 2.91 -9.04
N ASN A 146 -15.36 1.99 -9.72
CA ASN A 146 -16.45 2.34 -10.63
C ASN A 146 -17.61 3.02 -9.87
N LYS A 147 -17.89 2.62 -8.63
CA LYS A 147 -18.86 3.32 -7.77
C LYS A 147 -18.43 4.74 -7.42
N ILE A 148 -17.15 4.95 -7.06
CA ILE A 148 -16.60 6.28 -6.77
C ILE A 148 -16.68 7.17 -8.01
N ILE A 149 -16.24 6.66 -9.15
CA ILE A 149 -16.28 7.37 -10.44
C ILE A 149 -17.72 7.74 -10.80
N HIS A 150 -18.65 6.78 -10.75
CA HIS A 150 -20.06 7.03 -11.05
C HIS A 150 -20.66 8.07 -10.10
N SER A 151 -20.38 7.97 -8.80
CA SER A 151 -20.86 8.97 -7.81
C SER A 151 -20.31 10.36 -8.12
N GLY A 152 -19.03 10.47 -8.46
CA GLY A 152 -18.41 11.74 -8.83
C GLY A 152 -18.99 12.32 -10.12
N ILE A 153 -19.28 11.47 -11.12
CA ILE A 153 -19.93 11.88 -12.38
C ILE A 153 -21.32 12.47 -12.11
N GLU A 154 -22.13 11.82 -11.29
CA GLU A 154 -23.48 12.30 -10.99
C GLU A 154 -23.45 13.62 -10.22
N GLU A 155 -22.50 13.80 -9.30
CA GLU A 155 -22.28 15.08 -8.63
C GLU A 155 -21.79 16.17 -9.58
N PHE A 156 -20.89 15.83 -10.50
CA PHE A 156 -20.40 16.74 -11.53
C PHE A 156 -21.54 17.23 -12.43
N LYS A 157 -22.40 16.31 -12.90
CA LYS A 157 -23.60 16.62 -13.67
C LYS A 157 -24.53 17.55 -12.91
N LYS A 158 -24.77 17.27 -11.63
CA LYS A 158 -25.64 18.09 -10.78
C LYS A 158 -25.10 19.52 -10.60
N THR A 159 -23.79 19.65 -10.45
CA THR A 159 -23.14 20.94 -10.17
C THR A 159 -23.02 21.81 -11.43
N HIS A 160 -22.72 21.20 -12.58
CA HIS A 160 -22.38 21.92 -13.81
C HIS A 160 -23.39 21.73 -14.96
N GLY A 161 -24.43 20.92 -14.77
CA GLY A 161 -25.47 20.62 -15.77
C GLY A 161 -26.07 21.86 -16.40
N HIS A 162 -26.56 22.77 -15.56
CA HIS A 162 -27.20 24.01 -15.99
C HIS A 162 -26.23 25.00 -16.64
N ILE A 163 -24.94 24.92 -16.33
CA ILE A 163 -23.92 25.83 -16.91
C ILE A 163 -23.69 25.45 -18.38
N LEU A 164 -23.76 24.14 -18.70
CA LEU A 164 -23.47 23.54 -20.01
C LEU A 164 -24.59 23.62 -21.04
N GLU A 165 -25.72 24.24 -20.69
CA GLU A 165 -26.81 24.54 -21.62
C GLU A 165 -26.60 25.86 -22.41
N GLY A 166 -25.55 26.63 -22.08
CA GLY A 166 -25.22 27.91 -22.73
C GLY A 166 -23.94 27.89 -23.58
N VAL A 167 -23.64 29.03 -24.22
CA VAL A 167 -22.37 29.25 -24.95
C VAL A 167 -21.24 29.44 -23.94
N ILE A 168 -20.61 28.34 -23.50
CA ILE A 168 -19.47 28.39 -22.59
C ILE A 168 -18.15 28.52 -23.35
N LYS A 169 -17.25 29.35 -22.84
CA LYS A 169 -15.86 29.44 -23.31
C LYS A 169 -15.09 28.17 -22.96
N TYR A 170 -14.29 27.68 -23.91
CA TYR A 170 -13.46 26.48 -23.75
C TYR A 170 -12.61 26.48 -22.46
N ASP A 171 -12.06 27.63 -22.06
CA ASP A 171 -11.24 27.76 -20.85
C ASP A 171 -12.00 27.39 -19.56
N VAL A 172 -13.29 27.74 -19.50
CA VAL A 172 -14.14 27.42 -18.34
C VAL A 172 -14.39 25.91 -18.28
N ILE A 173 -14.59 25.26 -19.44
CA ILE A 173 -14.74 23.81 -19.53
C ILE A 173 -13.48 23.10 -19.03
N MET A 174 -12.30 23.58 -19.44
CA MET A 174 -11.03 22.99 -19.02
C MET A 174 -10.77 23.13 -17.51
N ILE A 175 -11.14 24.26 -16.91
CA ILE A 175 -11.06 24.46 -15.45
C ILE A 175 -11.99 23.48 -14.72
N MET A 176 -13.26 23.40 -15.14
CA MET A 176 -14.24 22.49 -14.54
C MET A 176 -13.79 21.02 -14.63
N LEU A 177 -13.26 20.61 -15.80
CA LEU A 177 -12.74 19.26 -15.98
C LEU A 177 -11.52 18.98 -15.12
N LYS A 178 -10.62 19.95 -14.98
CA LYS A 178 -9.44 19.80 -14.12
C LYS A 178 -9.83 19.60 -12.66
N GLU A 179 -10.74 20.43 -12.14
CA GLU A 179 -11.25 20.30 -10.77
C GLU A 179 -11.93 18.95 -10.55
N PHE A 180 -12.75 18.52 -11.52
CA PHE A 180 -13.38 17.21 -11.49
C PHE A 180 -12.35 16.06 -11.45
N VAL A 181 -11.35 16.09 -12.33
CA VAL A 181 -10.28 15.08 -12.36
C VAL A 181 -9.49 15.07 -11.06
N ASP A 182 -9.15 16.23 -10.50
CA ASP A 182 -8.39 16.33 -9.25
C ASP A 182 -9.20 15.78 -8.07
N LYS A 183 -10.52 16.00 -8.06
CA LYS A 183 -11.43 15.40 -7.09
C LYS A 183 -11.47 13.87 -7.21
N ILE A 184 -11.69 13.34 -8.42
CA ILE A 184 -11.68 11.88 -8.64
C ILE A 184 -10.35 11.27 -8.21
N LYS A 185 -9.22 11.93 -8.52
CA LYS A 185 -7.90 11.48 -8.07
C LYS A 185 -7.82 11.44 -6.55
N HIS A 186 -8.33 12.47 -5.87
CA HIS A 186 -8.35 12.55 -4.42
C HIS A 186 -9.18 11.41 -3.81
N ASP A 187 -10.37 11.16 -4.33
CA ASP A 187 -11.31 10.17 -3.78
C ASP A 187 -10.84 8.73 -4.00
N ILE A 188 -10.17 8.44 -5.12
CA ILE A 188 -9.65 7.09 -5.43
C ILE A 188 -8.33 6.81 -4.68
N LYS A 189 -7.50 7.83 -4.40
CA LYS A 189 -6.15 7.68 -3.81
C LYS A 189 -6.08 6.83 -2.53
N PRO A 190 -7.03 6.90 -1.57
CA PRO A 190 -7.01 6.05 -0.38
C PRO A 190 -7.19 4.56 -0.68
N PHE A 191 -7.80 4.22 -1.81
CA PHE A 191 -8.12 2.85 -2.22
C PHE A 191 -7.10 2.28 -3.22
N LEU A 192 -6.21 3.12 -3.74
CA LEU A 192 -5.12 2.70 -4.60
C LEU A 192 -4.03 2.05 -3.79
N ALA A 193 -3.75 0.78 -4.09
CA ALA A 193 -2.60 0.11 -3.51
C ALA A 193 -1.31 0.85 -3.92
N SER A 194 -0.33 0.80 -3.04
CA SER A 194 0.85 1.63 -3.06
C SER A 194 1.73 1.54 -4.32
N ARG A 195 1.52 0.47 -5.11
CA ARG A 195 2.22 0.13 -6.36
C ARG A 195 1.43 0.49 -7.63
N TYR A 196 0.18 0.91 -7.53
CA TYR A 196 -0.58 1.37 -8.69
C TYR A 196 -0.32 2.85 -8.98
N LYS A 197 -0.05 3.17 -10.24
CA LYS A 197 -0.12 4.52 -10.80
C LYS A 197 -1.46 4.69 -11.52
N MET A 198 -2.12 5.81 -11.26
CA MET A 198 -3.39 6.16 -11.89
C MET A 198 -3.16 7.25 -12.93
N ILE A 199 -3.70 7.04 -14.13
CA ILE A 199 -3.72 8.02 -15.23
C ILE A 199 -5.17 8.26 -15.60
N ILE A 200 -5.58 9.52 -15.71
CA ILE A 200 -6.93 9.90 -16.13
C ILE A 200 -6.80 10.79 -17.35
N THR A 201 -7.49 10.43 -18.42
CA THR A 201 -7.63 11.22 -19.64
C THR A 201 -9.09 11.59 -19.81
N VAL A 202 -9.36 12.85 -20.14
CA VAL A 202 -10.71 13.33 -20.45
C VAL A 202 -10.70 13.98 -21.82
N THR A 203 -11.56 13.51 -22.70
CA THR A 203 -11.77 14.07 -24.04
C THR A 203 -13.11 14.77 -24.07
N HIS A 204 -13.12 16.05 -24.46
CA HIS A 204 -14.34 16.84 -24.64
C HIS A 204 -14.74 16.87 -26.12
N LEU A 205 -16.01 16.64 -26.39
CA LEU A 205 -16.63 16.67 -27.70
C LEU A 205 -17.86 17.58 -27.63
N LYS A 206 -18.10 18.38 -28.68
CA LYS A 206 -19.32 19.19 -28.85
C LYS A 206 -19.97 18.82 -30.18
N ASN A 207 -21.29 18.63 -30.20
CA ASN A 207 -22.06 18.29 -31.42
C ASN A 207 -21.53 17.03 -32.13
N THR A 208 -21.77 15.87 -31.53
CA THR A 208 -21.27 14.59 -32.03
C THR A 208 -21.99 14.15 -33.31
N LEU A 209 -21.32 14.34 -34.45
CA LEU A 209 -21.39 13.43 -35.60
C LEU A 209 -20.35 12.32 -35.35
N ASP A 210 -20.78 11.06 -35.42
CA ASP A 210 -20.01 9.80 -35.25
C ASP A 210 -18.50 9.95 -34.95
N PHE A 211 -18.14 9.81 -33.68
CA PHE A 211 -16.74 9.80 -33.22
C PHE A 211 -16.38 8.42 -32.66
N SER A 212 -15.35 7.78 -33.22
CA SER A 212 -14.72 6.60 -32.66
C SER A 212 -13.29 6.94 -32.23
N SER A 213 -12.91 6.55 -31.02
CA SER A 213 -11.54 6.64 -30.54
C SER A 213 -11.05 5.26 -30.10
N ASP A 214 -10.08 4.73 -30.83
CA ASP A 214 -9.36 3.53 -30.45
C ASP A 214 -8.03 3.91 -29.82
N THR A 215 -7.82 3.49 -28.57
CA THR A 215 -6.56 3.68 -27.85
C THR A 215 -5.88 2.34 -27.66
N GLY A 216 -4.70 2.16 -28.27
CA GLY A 216 -3.86 0.98 -28.09
C GLY A 216 -2.86 1.16 -26.95
N PHE A 217 -2.75 0.18 -26.06
CA PHE A 217 -1.79 0.18 -24.95
C PHE A 217 -0.97 -1.10 -24.92
N LEU A 218 0.31 -0.96 -24.56
CA LEU A 218 1.15 -2.08 -24.14
C LEU A 218 1.07 -2.15 -22.62
N TRP A 219 0.34 -3.15 -22.10
CA TRP A 219 0.10 -3.32 -20.67
C TRP A 219 0.10 -4.79 -20.26
N ASN A 220 0.24 -5.03 -18.96
CA ASN A 220 0.17 -6.36 -18.38
C ASN A 220 -1.28 -6.67 -17.98
N THR A 221 -1.99 -7.46 -18.79
CA THR A 221 -3.40 -7.82 -18.60
C THR A 221 -3.70 -8.54 -17.28
N LYS A 222 -2.67 -9.04 -16.59
CA LYS A 222 -2.81 -9.69 -15.28
C LYS A 222 -3.00 -8.67 -14.15
N PHE A 223 -2.42 -7.48 -14.26
CA PHE A 223 -2.35 -6.51 -13.16
C PHE A 223 -2.92 -5.14 -13.52
N ASP A 224 -2.73 -4.72 -14.76
CA ASP A 224 -3.18 -3.42 -15.25
C ASP A 224 -4.68 -3.47 -15.54
N GLN A 225 -5.37 -2.39 -15.19
CA GLN A 225 -6.82 -2.30 -15.32
C GLN A 225 -7.20 -0.91 -15.83
N TYR A 226 -8.39 -0.82 -16.41
CA TYR A 226 -8.95 0.46 -16.87
C TYR A 226 -10.45 0.47 -16.76
N THR A 227 -11.00 1.68 -16.79
CA THR A 227 -12.43 1.91 -16.89
C THR A 227 -12.69 3.16 -17.71
N ASN A 228 -13.73 3.08 -18.53
CA ASN A 228 -14.17 4.19 -19.37
C ASN A 228 -15.54 4.64 -18.89
N SER A 229 -15.78 5.94 -18.93
CA SER A 229 -17.05 6.54 -18.58
C SER A 229 -17.38 7.65 -19.55
N VAL A 230 -18.62 7.67 -20.01
CA VAL A 230 -19.13 8.69 -20.92
C VAL A 230 -20.09 9.59 -20.15
N ILE A 231 -19.86 10.89 -20.19
CA ILE A 231 -20.65 11.90 -19.51
C ILE A 231 -21.30 12.78 -20.57
N THR A 232 -22.62 12.70 -20.70
CA THR A 232 -23.38 13.51 -21.66
C THR A 232 -24.11 14.64 -20.93
N MET A 233 -23.93 15.87 -21.40
CA MET A 233 -24.52 17.09 -20.82
C MET A 233 -24.91 18.04 -21.96
N GLY A 234 -26.18 18.01 -22.38
CA GLY A 234 -26.65 18.78 -23.53
C GLY A 234 -25.94 18.38 -24.82
N GLU A 235 -25.39 19.36 -25.55
CA GLU A 235 -24.58 19.15 -26.77
C GLU A 235 -23.14 18.71 -26.50
N HIS A 236 -22.75 18.62 -25.22
CA HIS A 236 -21.40 18.27 -24.81
C HIS A 236 -21.32 16.82 -24.35
N GLN A 237 -20.30 16.11 -24.83
CA GLN A 237 -19.94 14.77 -24.38
C GLN A 237 -18.50 14.79 -23.86
N PHE A 238 -18.28 14.14 -22.72
CA PHE A 238 -16.97 13.94 -22.14
C PHE A 238 -16.70 12.45 -22.02
N ILE A 239 -15.60 12.00 -22.61
CA ILE A 239 -15.13 10.62 -22.51
C ILE A 239 -13.98 10.62 -21.52
N MET A 240 -14.19 10.01 -20.36
CA MET A 240 -13.18 9.85 -19.33
C MET A 240 -12.67 8.41 -19.33
N SER A 241 -11.37 8.24 -19.56
CA SER A 241 -10.69 6.97 -19.44
C SER A 241 -9.74 7.02 -18.25
N THR A 242 -9.89 6.07 -17.32
CA THR A 242 -9.04 5.94 -16.14
C THR A 242 -8.26 4.64 -16.23
N TYR A 243 -6.95 4.75 -16.15
CA TYR A 243 -6.00 3.64 -16.25
C TYR A 243 -5.29 3.45 -14.92
N PHE A 244 -5.11 2.19 -14.54
CA PHE A 244 -4.44 1.75 -13.34
C PHE A 244 -3.29 0.83 -13.74
N LEU A 245 -2.07 1.35 -13.62
CA LEU A 245 -0.85 0.66 -14.02
C LEU A 245 -0.11 0.16 -12.79
N TYR A 246 0.14 -1.14 -12.71
CA TYR A 246 0.93 -1.74 -11.66
C TYR A 246 2.42 -1.48 -11.92
N VAL A 247 3.12 -0.94 -10.92
CA VAL A 247 4.56 -0.69 -10.97
C VAL A 247 5.24 -1.77 -10.15
N GLU A 248 6.02 -2.61 -10.84
CA GLU A 248 6.89 -3.62 -10.21
C GLU A 248 7.95 -2.99 -9.30
#